data_AF-C4WND0-F1
#
_entry.id   AF-C4WND0-F1
#
_cell.length_a   1.000
_cell.length_b   1.000
_cell.length_c   1.000
_cell.angle_alpha   90.00
_cell.angle_beta   90.00
_cell.angle_gamma   90.00
#
_symmetry.space_group_name_H-M   'P 1'
#
loop_
_entity.id
_entity.type
_entity.pdbx_description
1 polymer ?
#
loop_
_entity_poly.entity_id
_entity_poly.type
_entity_poly.pdbx_seq_one_letter_code
_entity_poly.pdbx_strand_id
1 'polypeptide(L)' 'MEVRVSKAFRAVPEGEVYPRQFDVGDTVTGRMAEVARALGCVADEPAKRKGFDRGGGS' A
#
# COMPACT_ATOMS: atom_id res chain seq x y z
N MET A 1 -12.74 1.71 -6.65
CA MET A 1 -11.80 2.73 -6.16
C MET A 1 -10.43 2.47 -6.76
N GLU A 2 -9.79 3.52 -7.29
CA GLU A 2 -8.52 3.46 -8.02
C GLU A 2 -7.58 4.54 -7.45
N VAL A 3 -6.29 4.22 -7.29
CA VAL A 3 -5.26 5.17 -6.87
C VAL A 3 -3.96 4.94 -7.61
N ARG A 4 -3.20 6.01 -7.81
CA ARG A 4 -1.85 5.95 -8.34
C ARG A 4 -0.82 5.91 -7.21
N VAL A 5 0.12 4.98 -7.32
CA VAL A 5 1.17 4.76 -6.34
C VAL A 5 2.20 5.89 -6.44
N SER A 6 2.45 6.58 -5.33
CA SER A 6 3.48 7.63 -5.21
C SER A 6 4.77 7.12 -4.57
N LYS A 7 4.71 6.00 -3.85
CA LYS A 7 5.85 5.33 -3.21
C LYS A 7 5.75 3.84 -3.38
N ALA A 8 6.84 3.20 -3.79
CA ALA A 8 6.88 1.76 -3.94
C ALA A 8 6.57 1.05 -2.61
N PHE A 9 5.74 0.01 -2.66
CA PHE A 9 5.37 -0.78 -1.49
C PHE A 9 5.18 -2.26 -1.85
N ARG A 10 5.13 -3.11 -0.82
CA ARG A 10 4.87 -4.54 -0.98
C ARG A 10 3.60 -4.92 -0.26
N ALA A 11 2.70 -5.61 -0.94
CA ALA A 11 1.45 -6.10 -0.39
C ALA A 11 1.03 -7.40 -1.08
N VAL A 12 0.21 -8.20 -0.41
CA VAL A 12 -0.37 -9.42 -0.97
C VAL A 12 -1.72 -9.07 -1.58
N PRO A 13 -1.89 -9.16 -2.92
CA PRO A 13 -3.18 -8.95 -3.57
C PRO A 13 -4.21 -9.99 -3.14
N GLU A 14 -5.48 -9.66 -3.35
CA GLU A 14 -6.55 -10.63 -3.14
C GLU A 14 -6.39 -11.83 -4.08
N GLY A 15 -6.45 -13.03 -3.51
CA GLY A 15 -6.27 -14.29 -4.25
C GLY A 15 -4.81 -14.72 -4.44
N GLU A 16 -3.83 -13.90 -4.03
CA GLU A 16 -2.42 -14.29 -4.02
C GLU A 16 -1.97 -14.70 -2.62
N VAL A 17 -0.97 -15.57 -2.55
CA VAL A 17 -0.34 -16.00 -1.29
C VAL A 17 0.97 -15.24 -1.04
N TYR A 18 1.61 -14.76 -2.11
CA TYR A 18 2.90 -14.09 -2.04
C TYR A 18 2.76 -12.57 -2.21
N PRO A 19 3.57 -11.78 -1.48
CA PRO A 19 3.56 -10.35 -1.64
C PRO A 19 4.14 -9.96 -2.99
N ARG A 20 3.49 -9.01 -3.65
CA ARG A 20 3.97 -8.36 -4.86
C ARG A 20 4.51 -6.97 -4.55
N GLN A 21 5.50 -6.55 -5.32
CA GLN A 21 6.01 -5.19 -5.30
C GLN A 21 5.19 -4.35 -6.27
N PHE A 22 4.75 -3.20 -5.79
CA PHE A 22 4.09 -2.14 -6.56
C PHE A 22 5.03 -0.97 -6.62
N ASP A 23 5.29 -0.45 -7.81
CA ASP A 23 6.26 0.61 -8.04
C ASP A 23 5.56 1.97 -8.21
N VAL A 24 6.36 3.04 -8.15
CA VAL A 24 5.84 4.40 -8.29
C VAL A 24 5.29 4.60 -9.71
N GLY A 25 4.08 5.12 -9.80
CA GLY A 25 3.38 5.33 -11.05
C GLY A 25 2.39 4.24 -11.40
N ASP A 26 2.44 3.08 -10.74
CA ASP A 26 1.47 2.00 -10.90
C ASP A 26 0.07 2.45 -10.47
N THR A 27 -0.94 1.91 -11.15
CA THR A 27 -2.34 2.11 -10.80
C THR A 27 -2.84 0.86 -10.10
N VAL A 28 -3.30 1.01 -8.85
CA VAL A 28 -3.85 -0.09 -8.06
C VAL A 28 -5.32 0.18 -7.73
N THR A 29 -6.11 -0.89 -7.71
CA THR A 29 -7.57 -0.82 -7.54
C THR A 29 -8.03 -1.71 -6.38
N GLY A 30 -9.29 -1.53 -5.98
CA GLY A 30 -9.94 -2.37 -4.98
C GLY A 30 -9.19 -2.38 -3.65
N ARG A 31 -8.93 -3.58 -3.11
CA ARG A 31 -8.26 -3.75 -1.82
C ARG A 31 -6.85 -3.17 -1.78
N MET A 32 -6.11 -3.24 -2.89
CA MET A 32 -4.75 -2.68 -2.98
C MET A 32 -4.76 -1.15 -2.94
N ALA A 33 -5.81 -0.50 -3.44
CA ALA A 33 -5.98 0.93 -3.32
C ALA A 33 -6.17 1.37 -1.85
N GLU A 34 -6.95 0.60 -1.07
CA GLU A 34 -7.12 0.85 0.36
C GLU A 34 -5.82 0.66 1.14
N VAL A 35 -5.07 -0.41 0.81
CA VAL A 35 -3.76 -0.68 1.42
C VAL A 35 -2.76 0.42 1.09
N ALA A 36 -2.67 0.84 -0.18
CA ALA A 36 -1.80 1.93 -0.59
C ALA A 36 -2.12 3.24 0.15
N ARG A 37 -3.42 3.54 0.36
CA ARG A 37 -3.85 4.70 1.16
C ARG A 37 -3.48 4.57 2.63
N ALA A 38 -3.76 3.43 3.26
CA ALA A 38 -3.44 3.18 4.66
C ALA A 38 -1.92 3.28 4.93
N LEU A 39 -1.09 2.90 3.96
CA LEU A 39 0.37 3.01 4.04
C LEU A 39 0.91 4.40 3.67
N GLY A 40 0.06 5.32 3.19
CA GLY A 40 0.49 6.65 2.71
C GLY A 40 1.33 6.58 1.43
N CYS A 41 1.09 5.59 0.59
CA CYS A 41 1.76 5.33 -0.68
C CYS A 41 1.00 5.88 -1.90
N VAL A 42 0.00 6.75 -1.69
CA VAL A 42 -0.77 7.40 -2.76
C VAL A 42 -0.38 8.87 -2.91
N ALA A 43 -0.62 9.45 -4.09
CA ALA A 43 -0.28 10.85 -4.37
C ALA A 43 -1.25 11.87 -3.72
N ASP A 44 -2.48 11.47 -3.40
CA ASP A 44 -3.60 12.41 -3.22
C ASP A 44 -4.26 12.42 -1.82
N GLU A 45 -3.60 11.94 -0.75
CA GLU A 45 -4.18 12.11 0.60
C GLU A 45 -3.22 12.74 1.63
N PRO A 46 -3.76 13.63 2.49
CA PRO A 46 -2.99 14.37 3.47
C PRO A 46 -2.52 13.40 4.55
N ALA A 47 -1.20 13.40 4.77
CA ALA A 47 -0.49 12.64 5.78
C ALA A 47 -1.31 12.46 7.08
N LYS A 48 -1.91 11.28 7.27
CA LYS A 48 -2.49 10.90 8.57
C LYS A 48 -1.86 9.63 9.10
N ARG A 49 -0.83 9.90 9.91
CA ARG A 49 -0.44 9.22 11.17
C ARG A 49 0.12 7.79 11.06
N LYS A 50 1.45 7.77 11.00
CA LYS A 50 2.37 7.05 11.92
C LYS A 50 1.68 6.00 12.81
N GLY A 51 1.95 4.74 12.50
CA GLY A 51 1.61 3.57 13.31
C GLY A 51 2.14 2.29 12.67
N PHE A 52 3.39 2.34 12.19
CA PHE A 52 4.05 1.16 11.63
C PHE A 52 4.81 0.44 12.75
N ASP A 53 4.08 -0.35 13.52
CA ASP A 53 4.62 -1.29 14.50
C ASP A 53 5.09 -2.55 13.75
N ARG A 54 6.32 -2.52 13.22
CA ARG A 54 7.05 -3.73 12.85
C ARG A 54 7.94 -4.09 14.04
N GLY A 55 7.46 -5.02 14.87
CA GLY A 55 8.21 -5.48 16.04
C GLY A 55 7.59 -6.68 16.74
N GLY A 56 7.11 -7.67 16.00
CA GLY A 56 6.79 -8.99 16.55
C GLY A 56 7.88 -9.99 16.17
N GLY A 57 8.62 -10.50 17.16
CA GLY A 57 9.56 -11.60 16.96
C GLY A 57 10.66 -11.70 18.03
N SER A 58 10.25 -12.21 19.20
CA SER A 58 11.03 -12.91 20.26
C SER A 58 12.32 -12.31 20.81
#